data_AF-A0A2H9M6Q1-F1
#
_entry.id   AF-A0A2H9M6Q1-F1
#
_cell.length_a   1.000
_cell.length_b   1.000
_cell.length_c   1.000
_cell.angle_alpha   90.00
_cell.angle_beta   90.00
_cell.angle_gamma   90.00
#
_symmetry.space_group_name_H-M   'P 1'
#
loop_
_entity.id
_entity.type
_entity.pdbx_description
1 polymer ?
#
loop_
_entity_poly.entity_id
_entity_poly.type
_entity_poly.pdbx_seq_one_letter_code
_entity_poly.pdbx_strand_id
1 'polypeptide(L)'
;MSGFSKRKLLVLLLLIILIIGAVSIYFYLQQQAKEKEAEQIKTLLVEINGVINLMDAVKSEMPKELLETHEYLMSGALGGKLYRTDPKLKDQIMYHGAKTQSVYINPDIKLKKELWIPVFYHEVAHNCWHSKNPVITFEEFETQLFNSENYAYSVQSQAFVLAWRHYPINREELKTEFERKLFDNYNGEAGGLC
;
A
#
# COMPACT_ATOMS: atom_id res chain seq x y z
N MET A 1 -1.50 65.10 -5.47
CA MET A 1 -0.78 63.83 -5.24
C MET A 1 -0.55 63.70 -3.74
N SER A 2 -1.41 62.95 -3.04
CA SER A 2 -1.33 62.84 -1.58
C SER A 2 -0.16 61.93 -1.20
N GLY A 3 0.81 62.50 -0.49
CA GLY A 3 1.97 61.77 0.02
C GLY A 3 1.51 60.66 0.96
N PHE A 4 1.88 59.43 0.63
CA PHE A 4 1.70 58.30 1.55
C PHE A 4 2.42 58.63 2.86
N SER A 5 1.68 58.69 3.98
CA SER A 5 2.32 59.02 5.26
C SER A 5 3.36 57.95 5.61
N LYS A 6 4.50 58.34 6.18
CA LYS A 6 5.57 57.40 6.58
C LYS A 6 5.04 56.22 7.41
N ARG A 7 4.00 56.43 8.22
CA ARG A 7 3.28 55.38 8.95
C ARG A 7 2.59 54.37 8.04
N LYS A 8 1.89 54.82 7.00
CA LYS A 8 1.22 53.92 6.03
C LYS A 8 2.24 53.12 5.22
N LEU A 9 3.38 53.72 4.86
CA LEU A 9 4.48 53.03 4.18
C LEU A 9 5.10 51.94 5.07
N LEU A 10 5.29 52.23 6.36
CA LEU A 10 5.85 51.29 7.33
C LEU A 10 4.92 50.11 7.60
N VAL A 11 3.61 50.37 7.70
CA VAL A 11 2.57 49.33 7.82
C VAL A 11 2.52 48.46 6.56
N LEU A 12 2.62 49.06 5.37
CA LEU A 12 2.66 48.32 4.11
C LEU A 12 3.89 47.40 4.03
N LEU A 13 5.07 47.91 4.41
CA LEU A 13 6.32 47.12 4.47
C LEU A 13 6.21 45.94 5.44
N LEU A 14 5.64 46.16 6.63
CA LEU A 14 5.41 45.10 7.61
C LEU A 14 4.46 44.02 7.07
N LEU A 15 3.38 44.42 6.39
CA LEU A 15 2.46 43.50 5.74
C LEU A 15 3.16 42.65 4.67
N ILE A 16 4.00 43.28 3.83
CA ILE A 16 4.75 42.57 2.80
C ILE A 16 5.71 41.54 3.43
N ILE A 17 6.43 41.92 4.49
CA ILE A 17 7.34 41.01 5.20
C ILE A 17 6.57 39.83 5.80
N LEU A 18 5.40 40.07 6.40
CA LEU A 18 4.56 39.00 6.95
C LEU A 18 4.07 38.03 5.87
N ILE A 19 3.65 38.55 4.71
CA ILE A 19 3.20 37.72 3.58
C ILE A 19 4.37 36.87 3.06
N ILE A 20 5.55 37.46 2.84
CA ILE A 20 6.73 36.74 2.38
C ILE A 20 7.13 35.65 3.39
N GLY A 21 7.10 35.98 4.69
CA GLY A 21 7.38 35.03 5.77
C GLY A 21 6.40 33.84 5.77
N ALA A 22 5.09 34.11 5.67
CA ALA A 22 4.07 33.06 5.62
C ALA A 22 4.20 32.15 4.39
N VAL A 23 4.47 32.73 3.22
CA VAL A 23 4.68 31.97 1.98
C VAL A 23 5.95 31.11 2.08
N SER A 24 7.03 31.65 2.65
CA SER A 24 8.28 30.91 2.84
C SER A 24 8.11 29.73 3.81
N ILE A 25 7.39 29.94 4.92
CA ILE A 25 7.05 28.88 5.87
C ILE A 25 6.18 27.81 5.21
N TYR A 26 5.18 28.22 4.41
CA TYR A 26 4.34 27.29 3.69
C TYR A 26 5.15 26.37 2.76
N PHE A 27 6.04 26.94 1.94
CA PHE A 27 6.90 26.14 1.06
C PHE A 27 7.88 25.25 1.82
N TYR A 28 8.45 25.75 2.92
CA TYR A 28 9.32 24.95 3.79
C TYR A 28 8.59 23.73 4.38
N LEU A 29 7.39 23.93 4.93
CA LEU A 29 6.58 22.84 5.46
C LEU A 29 6.15 21.85 4.36
N GLN A 30 5.84 22.35 3.17
CA GLN A 30 5.52 21.50 2.02
C GLN A 30 6.72 20.64 1.60
N GLN A 31 7.93 21.19 1.62
CA GLN A 31 9.15 20.44 1.32
C GLN A 31 9.42 19.35 2.37
N GLN A 32 9.33 19.68 3.66
CA GLN A 32 9.48 18.68 4.73
C GLN A 32 8.46 17.54 4.62
N ALA A 33 7.21 17.85 4.26
CA ALA A 33 6.18 16.84 4.07
C ALA A 33 6.55 15.87 2.93
N LYS A 34 7.06 16.39 1.80
CA LYS A 34 7.50 15.57 0.66
C LYS A 34 8.72 14.70 0.99
N GLU A 35 9.68 15.25 1.73
CA GLU A 35 10.86 14.49 2.16
C GLU A 35 10.47 13.34 3.11
N LYS A 36 9.56 13.60 4.05
CA LYS A 36 9.03 12.57 4.94
C LYS A 36 8.27 11.47 4.17
N GLU A 37 7.44 11.87 3.22
CA GLU A 37 6.71 10.94 2.35
C GLU A 37 7.67 10.07 1.52
N ALA A 38 8.72 10.66 0.97
CA ALA A 38 9.74 9.92 0.22
C ALA A 38 10.48 8.88 1.08
N GLU A 39 10.83 9.22 2.32
CA GLU A 39 11.48 8.30 3.27
C GLU A 39 10.54 7.14 3.66
N GLN A 40 9.25 7.43 3.87
CA GLN A 40 8.22 6.42 4.13
C GLN A 40 8.07 5.46 2.94
N ILE A 41 8.01 5.99 1.70
CA ILE A 41 7.95 5.18 0.47
C ILE A 41 9.19 4.29 0.33
N LYS A 42 10.39 4.84 0.57
CA LYS A 42 11.64 4.08 0.52
C LYS A 42 11.64 2.92 1.51
N THR A 43 11.17 3.14 2.73
CA THR A 43 11.07 2.10 3.76
C THR A 43 10.10 1.00 3.33
N LEU A 44 8.93 1.38 2.82
CA LEU A 44 7.92 0.44 2.32
C LEU A 44 8.46 -0.40 1.14
N LEU A 45 9.18 0.21 0.21
CA LEU A 45 9.84 -0.50 -0.91
C LEU A 45 10.80 -1.58 -0.42
N VAL A 46 11.57 -1.30 0.64
CA VAL A 46 12.48 -2.29 1.24
C VAL A 46 11.70 -3.44 1.89
N GLU A 47 10.56 -3.15 2.53
CA GLU A 47 9.69 -4.17 3.12
C GLU A 47 9.07 -5.07 2.05
N ILE A 48 8.50 -4.49 0.99
CA ILE A 48 7.94 -5.21 -0.16
C ILE A 48 9.00 -6.06 -0.85
N ASN A 49 10.19 -5.53 -1.11
CA ASN A 49 11.29 -6.32 -1.67
C ASN A 49 11.65 -7.51 -0.77
N GLY A 50 11.57 -7.33 0.55
CA GLY A 50 11.73 -8.42 1.51
C GLY A 50 10.68 -9.52 1.33
N VAL A 51 9.41 -9.15 1.17
CA VAL A 51 8.29 -10.08 0.91
C VAL A 51 8.49 -10.83 -0.41
N ILE A 52 8.88 -10.11 -1.47
CA ILE A 52 9.13 -10.69 -2.79
C ILE A 52 10.26 -11.71 -2.74
N ASN A 53 11.38 -11.37 -2.11
CA ASN A 53 12.55 -12.25 -2.02
C ASN A 53 12.25 -13.55 -1.25
N LEU A 54 11.43 -13.48 -0.19
CA LEU A 54 10.99 -14.68 0.54
C LEU A 54 10.18 -15.59 -0.38
N MET A 55 9.26 -15.02 -1.17
CA MET A 55 8.42 -15.82 -2.06
C MET A 55 9.16 -16.35 -3.28
N ASP A 56 10.09 -15.57 -3.85
CA ASP A 56 10.93 -16.01 -4.97
C ASP A 56 11.81 -17.22 -4.57
N ALA A 57 12.30 -17.25 -3.33
CA ALA A 57 13.08 -18.38 -2.81
C ALA A 57 12.30 -19.71 -2.76
N VAL A 58 10.97 -19.66 -2.72
CA VAL A 58 10.06 -20.83 -2.69
C VAL A 58 9.23 -20.95 -3.97
N LYS A 59 9.63 -20.24 -5.04
CA LYS A 59 8.87 -20.18 -6.31
C LYS A 59 8.56 -21.55 -6.90
N SER A 60 9.46 -22.53 -6.77
CA SER A 60 9.28 -23.88 -7.32
C SER A 60 8.11 -24.65 -6.71
N GLU A 61 7.62 -24.26 -5.54
CA GLU A 61 6.51 -24.90 -4.83
C GLU A 61 5.19 -24.14 -4.99
N MET A 62 5.18 -23.01 -5.69
CA MET A 62 3.97 -22.21 -5.88
C MET A 62 2.93 -22.97 -6.71
N PRO A 63 1.67 -23.06 -6.24
CA PRO A 63 0.58 -23.51 -7.08
C PRO A 63 0.34 -22.53 -8.24
N LYS A 64 -0.38 -22.99 -9.27
CA LYS A 64 -0.52 -22.28 -10.56
C LYS A 64 -0.93 -20.81 -10.44
N GLU A 65 -1.97 -20.51 -9.66
CA GLU A 65 -2.51 -19.14 -9.56
C GLU A 65 -1.57 -18.21 -8.79
N LEU A 66 -0.94 -18.72 -7.72
CA LEU A 66 0.10 -18.00 -6.98
C LEU A 66 1.32 -17.74 -7.86
N LEU A 67 1.77 -18.74 -8.62
CA LEU A 67 2.91 -18.62 -9.54
C LEU A 67 2.62 -17.58 -10.62
N GLU A 68 1.45 -17.62 -11.25
CA GLU A 68 1.04 -16.64 -12.25
C GLU A 68 1.01 -15.22 -11.67
N THR A 69 0.48 -15.06 -10.47
CA THR A 69 0.43 -13.76 -9.77
C THR A 69 1.83 -13.26 -9.41
N HIS A 70 2.71 -14.17 -8.96
CA HIS A 70 4.12 -13.86 -8.69
C HIS A 70 4.86 -13.42 -9.95
N GLU A 71 4.65 -14.10 -11.08
CA GLU A 71 5.28 -13.73 -12.34
C GLU A 71 4.76 -12.41 -12.90
N TYR A 72 3.46 -12.13 -12.74
CA TYR A 72 2.88 -10.84 -13.04
C TYR A 72 3.55 -9.71 -12.24
N LEU A 73 3.75 -9.91 -10.93
CA LEU A 73 4.47 -8.97 -10.06
C LEU A 73 5.92 -8.76 -10.54
N MET A 74 6.64 -9.83 -10.83
CA MET A 74 8.05 -9.79 -11.24
C MET A 74 8.25 -9.19 -12.65
N SER A 75 7.22 -9.22 -13.50
CA SER A 75 7.27 -8.62 -14.84
C SER A 75 7.38 -7.09 -14.84
N GLY A 76 7.19 -6.44 -13.69
CA GLY A 76 7.14 -4.99 -13.59
C GLY A 76 5.83 -4.37 -14.09
N ALA A 77 4.81 -5.18 -14.40
CA ALA A 77 3.50 -4.73 -14.87
C ALA A 77 2.78 -3.77 -13.89
N LEU A 78 3.11 -3.87 -12.60
CA LEU A 78 2.61 -2.95 -11.58
C LEU A 78 3.25 -1.55 -11.66
N GLY A 79 4.44 -1.38 -12.24
CA GLY A 79 5.12 -0.09 -12.37
C GLY A 79 5.09 0.74 -11.06
N GLY A 80 4.69 2.01 -11.15
CA GLY A 80 4.46 2.89 -9.98
C GLY A 80 3.10 2.72 -9.29
N LYS A 81 2.25 1.77 -9.70
CA LYS A 81 0.89 1.55 -9.16
C LYS A 81 0.86 0.88 -7.78
N LEU A 82 2.03 0.48 -7.27
CA LEU A 82 2.22 0.05 -5.88
C LEU A 82 2.13 1.21 -4.87
N TYR A 83 2.10 2.47 -5.33
CA TYR A 83 2.17 3.65 -4.46
C TYR A 83 1.21 4.74 -4.93
N ARG A 84 -0.02 4.73 -4.42
CA ARG A 84 -0.86 5.93 -4.38
C ARG A 84 -1.62 6.03 -3.07
N THR A 85 -1.10 6.87 -2.17
CA THR A 85 -1.81 7.32 -0.98
C THR A 85 -2.82 8.38 -1.41
N ASP A 86 -4.11 8.04 -1.50
CA ASP A 86 -5.12 9.09 -1.34
C ASP A 86 -5.16 9.44 0.16
N PRO A 87 -4.94 10.71 0.55
CA PRO A 87 -4.99 11.12 1.96
C PRO A 87 -6.28 10.74 2.69
N LYS A 88 -7.37 10.47 1.96
CA LYS A 88 -8.65 10.00 2.51
C LYS A 88 -8.67 8.51 2.87
N LEU A 89 -7.73 7.72 2.34
CA LEU A 89 -7.65 6.27 2.53
C LEU A 89 -6.64 5.85 3.62
N LYS A 90 -6.03 6.83 4.29
CA LYS A 90 -4.98 6.65 5.31
C LYS A 90 -5.36 5.73 6.48
N ASP A 91 -6.65 5.55 6.74
CA ASP A 91 -7.14 4.73 7.85
C ASP A 91 -7.49 3.29 7.40
N GLN A 92 -7.34 2.97 6.11
CA GLN A 92 -7.52 1.63 5.55
C GLN A 92 -6.16 0.92 5.43
N ILE A 93 -6.12 -0.38 5.73
CA ILE A 93 -4.89 -1.19 5.64
C ILE A 93 -4.43 -1.27 4.18
N MET A 94 -5.39 -1.42 3.28
CA MET A 94 -5.22 -1.45 1.84
C MET A 94 -6.51 -1.07 1.13
N TYR A 95 -6.40 -0.48 -0.05
CA TYR A 95 -7.54 -0.12 -0.90
C TYR A 95 -7.23 -0.54 -2.35
N HIS A 96 -8.04 -1.46 -2.88
CA HIS A 96 -8.13 -1.67 -4.31
C HIS A 96 -9.10 -0.66 -4.92
N GLY A 97 -8.54 0.32 -5.65
CA GLY A 97 -9.37 1.11 -6.54
C GLY A 97 -9.73 0.26 -7.75
N ALA A 98 -10.94 -0.28 -7.77
CA ALA A 98 -11.58 -0.96 -8.91
C ALA A 98 -11.24 -0.35 -10.28
N LYS A 99 -11.23 0.99 -10.34
CA LYS A 99 -10.93 1.78 -11.54
C LYS A 99 -9.44 2.14 -11.69
N THR A 100 -8.67 2.16 -10.61
CA THR A 100 -7.29 2.66 -10.59
C THR A 100 -6.25 1.55 -10.60
N GLN A 101 -6.62 0.28 -10.36
CA GLN A 101 -5.69 -0.85 -10.30
C GLN A 101 -4.46 -0.49 -9.47
N SER A 102 -4.71 0.12 -8.33
CA SER A 102 -3.64 0.59 -7.44
C SER A 102 -3.71 -0.26 -6.18
N VAL A 103 -2.54 -0.73 -5.74
CA VAL A 103 -2.38 -1.35 -4.43
C VAL A 103 -2.01 -0.22 -3.49
N TYR A 104 -2.89 0.11 -2.54
CA TYR A 104 -2.56 1.09 -1.51
C TYR A 104 -1.99 0.37 -0.30
N ILE A 105 -0.74 0.63 0.09
CA ILE A 105 -0.23 0.15 1.37
C ILE A 105 -0.03 1.36 2.28
N ASN A 106 -0.67 1.36 3.44
CA ASN A 106 -0.38 2.37 4.46
C ASN A 106 1.07 2.21 4.96
N PRO A 107 1.97 3.17 4.68
CA PRO A 107 3.40 3.02 5.00
C PRO A 107 3.70 3.09 6.50
N ASP A 108 2.74 3.57 7.31
CA ASP A 108 2.88 3.66 8.77
C ASP A 108 2.56 2.33 9.47
N ILE A 109 1.93 1.38 8.76
CA ILE A 109 1.66 0.04 9.28
C ILE A 109 2.93 -0.82 9.12
N LYS A 110 3.57 -1.14 10.24
CA LYS A 110 4.71 -2.07 10.31
C LYS A 110 4.23 -3.45 10.72
N LEU A 111 4.34 -4.41 9.80
CA LEU A 111 4.12 -5.83 10.08
C LEU A 111 5.39 -6.62 9.79
N LYS A 112 5.53 -7.75 10.48
CA LYS A 112 6.47 -8.80 10.05
C LYS A 112 6.25 -9.14 8.58
N LYS A 113 7.33 -9.36 7.82
CA LYS A 113 7.28 -9.58 6.36
C LYS A 113 6.47 -10.84 6.01
N GLU A 114 6.52 -11.84 6.87
CA GLU A 114 5.81 -13.10 6.73
C GLU A 114 4.29 -12.90 6.89
N LEU A 115 3.84 -11.98 7.75
CA LEU A 115 2.43 -11.57 7.86
C LEU A 115 1.99 -10.72 6.68
N TRP A 116 2.92 -10.02 6.03
CA TRP A 116 2.65 -9.23 4.83
C TRP A 116 2.39 -10.10 3.60
N ILE A 117 2.99 -11.29 3.49
CA ILE A 117 2.92 -12.13 2.29
C ILE A 117 1.46 -12.36 1.83
N PRO A 118 0.53 -12.88 2.64
CA PRO A 118 -0.82 -13.19 2.16
C PRO A 118 -1.58 -11.93 1.74
N VAL A 119 -1.50 -10.87 2.54
CA VAL A 119 -2.16 -9.58 2.24
C VAL A 119 -1.63 -8.99 0.94
N PHE A 120 -0.31 -8.97 0.77
CA PHE A 120 0.31 -8.38 -0.41
C PHE A 120 -0.07 -9.14 -1.69
N TYR A 121 -0.07 -10.47 -1.64
CA TYR A 121 -0.42 -11.30 -2.79
C TYR A 121 -1.90 -11.25 -3.15
N HIS A 122 -2.80 -11.05 -2.18
CA HIS A 122 -4.22 -10.77 -2.45
C HIS A 122 -4.37 -9.56 -3.40
N GLU A 123 -3.65 -8.49 -3.11
CA GLU A 123 -3.83 -7.22 -3.81
C GLU A 123 -3.13 -7.20 -5.18
N VAL A 124 -2.00 -7.88 -5.27
CA VAL A 124 -1.35 -8.17 -6.56
C VAL A 124 -2.27 -9.06 -7.41
N ALA A 125 -2.99 -10.02 -6.81
CA ALA A 125 -3.90 -10.90 -7.53
C ALA A 125 -5.07 -10.15 -8.19
N HIS A 126 -5.64 -9.13 -7.55
CA HIS A 126 -6.62 -8.27 -8.22
C HIS A 126 -6.05 -7.59 -9.48
N ASN A 127 -4.82 -7.10 -9.42
CA ASN A 127 -4.17 -6.47 -10.57
C ASN A 127 -3.88 -7.48 -11.68
N CYS A 128 -3.40 -8.67 -11.31
CA CYS A 128 -3.23 -9.79 -12.23
C CYS A 128 -4.56 -10.15 -12.91
N TRP A 129 -5.64 -10.29 -12.13
CA TRP A 129 -6.98 -10.58 -12.64
C TRP A 129 -7.45 -9.53 -13.64
N HIS A 130 -7.39 -8.24 -13.29
CA HIS A 130 -7.86 -7.17 -14.15
C HIS A 130 -6.94 -6.85 -15.33
N SER A 131 -5.70 -7.37 -15.33
CA SER A 131 -4.85 -7.36 -16.53
C SER A 131 -5.36 -8.34 -17.60
N LYS A 132 -6.00 -9.44 -17.18
CA LYS A 132 -6.61 -10.46 -18.05
C LYS A 132 -8.07 -10.16 -18.36
N ASN A 133 -8.75 -9.51 -17.42
CA ASN A 133 -10.16 -9.14 -17.48
C ASN A 133 -10.29 -7.61 -17.34
N PRO A 134 -9.95 -6.85 -18.38
CA PRO A 134 -10.01 -5.39 -18.33
C PRO A 134 -11.45 -4.92 -18.14
N VAL A 135 -11.60 -3.84 -17.37
CA VAL A 135 -12.89 -3.24 -17.04
C VAL A 135 -12.91 -1.80 -17.54
N ILE A 136 -13.93 -1.44 -18.29
CA ILE A 136 -14.08 -0.10 -18.89
C ILE A 136 -15.18 0.68 -18.15
N THR A 137 -16.24 -0.02 -17.71
CA THR A 137 -17.39 0.59 -17.01
C THR A 137 -17.52 0.14 -15.56
N PHE A 138 -18.26 0.89 -14.74
CA PHE A 138 -18.52 0.51 -13.35
C PHE A 138 -19.44 -0.72 -13.24
N GLU A 139 -20.38 -0.88 -14.16
CA GLU A 139 -21.27 -2.05 -14.20
C GLU A 139 -20.52 -3.34 -14.54
N GLU A 140 -19.57 -3.27 -15.49
CA GLU A 140 -18.63 -4.36 -15.77
C GLU A 140 -17.77 -4.71 -14.55
N PHE A 141 -17.43 -3.72 -13.72
CA PHE A 141 -16.71 -3.98 -12.48
C PHE A 141 -17.58 -4.76 -11.48
N GLU A 142 -18.80 -4.30 -11.21
CA GLU A 142 -19.71 -4.93 -10.24
C GLU A 142 -20.00 -6.40 -10.60
N THR A 143 -20.19 -6.69 -11.88
CA THR A 143 -20.42 -8.07 -12.36
C THR A 143 -19.19 -8.97 -12.23
N GLN A 144 -17.98 -8.40 -12.19
CA GLN A 144 -16.72 -9.14 -12.05
C GLN A 144 -16.18 -9.16 -10.62
N LEU A 145 -16.71 -8.34 -9.71
CA LEU A 145 -16.21 -8.16 -8.35
C LEU A 145 -16.06 -9.51 -7.63
N PHE A 146 -17.13 -10.31 -7.61
CA PHE A 146 -17.11 -11.61 -6.94
C PHE A 146 -16.03 -12.55 -7.47
N ASN A 147 -15.80 -12.56 -8.79
CA ASN A 147 -14.80 -13.42 -9.41
C ASN A 147 -13.37 -12.90 -9.14
N SER A 148 -13.17 -11.58 -9.16
CA SER A 148 -11.89 -10.94 -8.83
C SER A 148 -11.50 -11.21 -7.38
N GLU A 149 -12.45 -11.06 -6.44
CA GLU A 149 -12.27 -11.38 -5.01
C GLU A 149 -11.97 -12.85 -4.80
N ASN A 150 -12.73 -13.77 -5.42
CA ASN A 150 -12.48 -15.20 -5.28
C ASN A 150 -11.08 -15.59 -5.77
N TYR A 151 -10.63 -15.02 -6.88
CA TYR A 151 -9.27 -15.22 -7.37
C TYR A 151 -8.23 -14.71 -6.35
N ALA A 152 -8.44 -13.50 -5.82
CA ALA A 152 -7.55 -12.90 -4.84
C ALA A 152 -7.48 -13.70 -3.52
N TYR A 153 -8.62 -14.18 -3.00
CA TYR A 153 -8.65 -15.04 -1.81
C TYR A 153 -7.99 -16.41 -2.04
N SER A 154 -8.15 -16.99 -3.24
CA SER A 154 -7.44 -18.23 -3.60
C SER A 154 -5.93 -18.03 -3.55
N VAL A 155 -5.43 -16.97 -4.20
CA VAL A 155 -4.01 -16.62 -4.20
C VAL A 155 -3.50 -16.30 -2.78
N GLN A 156 -4.28 -15.55 -2.00
CA GLN A 156 -3.97 -15.25 -0.59
C GLN A 156 -3.80 -16.53 0.23
N SER A 157 -4.73 -17.48 0.11
CA SER A 157 -4.68 -18.75 0.83
C SER A 157 -3.46 -19.58 0.43
N GLN A 158 -3.16 -19.67 -0.87
CA GLN A 158 -1.96 -20.35 -1.37
C GLN A 158 -0.68 -19.70 -0.83
N ALA A 159 -0.61 -18.37 -0.84
CA ALA A 159 0.52 -17.62 -0.32
C ALA A 159 0.69 -17.83 1.18
N PHE A 160 -0.41 -17.83 1.94
CA PHE A 160 -0.40 -18.12 3.38
C PHE A 160 0.14 -19.52 3.67
N VAL A 161 -0.42 -20.57 3.07
CA VAL A 161 0.00 -21.96 3.30
C VAL A 161 1.49 -22.13 2.99
N LEU A 162 1.97 -21.54 1.89
CA LEU A 162 3.37 -21.65 1.50
C LEU A 162 4.29 -20.87 2.46
N ALA A 163 3.92 -19.62 2.79
CA ALA A 163 4.68 -18.79 3.72
C ALA A 163 4.76 -19.41 5.12
N TRP A 164 3.66 -19.96 5.65
CA TRP A 164 3.64 -20.57 6.98
C TRP A 164 4.48 -21.84 7.06
N ARG A 165 4.55 -22.59 5.96
CA ARG A 165 5.39 -23.79 5.87
C ARG A 165 6.88 -23.45 5.95
N HIS A 166 7.31 -22.41 5.23
CA HIS A 166 8.73 -22.08 5.06
C HIS A 166 9.24 -21.02 6.04
N TYR A 167 8.36 -20.12 6.48
CA TYR A 167 8.66 -18.99 7.35
C TYR A 167 7.66 -18.92 8.52
N PRO A 168 7.66 -19.95 9.40
CA PRO A 168 6.72 -20.00 10.50
C PRO A 168 6.89 -18.81 11.45
N ILE A 169 5.76 -18.22 11.85
CA ILE A 169 5.75 -17.10 12.78
C ILE A 169 5.35 -17.61 14.15
N ASN A 170 6.17 -17.33 15.17
CA ASN A 170 5.74 -17.51 16.53
C ASN A 170 4.85 -16.33 16.95
N ARG A 171 3.62 -16.63 17.39
CA ARG A 171 2.66 -15.63 17.88
C ARG A 171 3.23 -14.74 18.99
N GLU A 172 4.12 -15.29 19.83
CA GLU A 172 4.76 -14.55 20.93
C GLU A 172 5.75 -13.47 20.45
N GLU A 173 6.25 -13.57 19.23
CA GLU A 173 7.16 -12.59 18.63
C GLU A 173 6.44 -11.37 18.05
N LEU A 174 5.10 -11.42 17.96
CA LEU A 174 4.27 -10.37 17.40
C LEU A 174 4.13 -9.21 18.39
N LYS A 175 4.56 -8.02 17.96
CA LYS A 175 4.72 -6.87 18.86
C LYS A 175 3.42 -6.11 19.03
N THR A 176 2.58 -6.06 18.00
CA THR A 176 1.37 -5.25 17.99
C THR A 176 0.11 -6.10 18.17
N GLU A 177 -0.96 -5.49 18.71
CA GLU A 177 -2.29 -6.12 18.75
C GLU A 177 -2.80 -6.43 17.34
N PHE A 178 -2.50 -5.56 16.38
CA PHE A 178 -2.89 -5.73 14.99
C PHE A 178 -2.23 -6.95 14.34
N GLU A 179 -0.91 -7.13 14.50
CA GLU A 179 -0.21 -8.34 14.04
C GLU A 179 -0.79 -9.61 14.66
N ARG A 180 -1.09 -9.59 15.96
CA ARG A 180 -1.71 -10.73 16.66
C ARG A 180 -3.09 -11.04 16.11
N LYS A 181 -3.94 -10.04 15.88
CA LYS A 181 -5.26 -10.23 15.25
C LYS A 181 -5.13 -10.81 13.85
N LEU A 182 -4.21 -10.30 13.04
CA LEU A 182 -3.99 -10.79 11.68
C LEU A 182 -3.51 -12.25 11.68
N PHE A 183 -2.54 -12.56 12.54
CA PHE A 183 -2.07 -13.93 12.77
C PHE A 183 -3.20 -14.85 13.23
N ASP A 184 -4.01 -14.42 14.20
CA ASP A 184 -5.11 -15.20 14.75
C ASP A 184 -6.20 -15.44 13.68
N ASN A 185 -6.49 -14.47 12.81
CA ASN A 185 -7.43 -14.66 11.70
C ASN A 185 -6.95 -15.75 10.73
N TYR A 186 -5.68 -15.70 10.32
CA TYR A 186 -5.14 -16.70 9.41
C TYR A 186 -5.07 -18.10 10.00
N ASN A 187 -4.76 -18.23 11.30
CA ASN A 187 -4.73 -19.53 11.96
C ASN A 187 -6.11 -20.00 12.46
N GLY A 188 -7.05 -19.07 12.71
CA GLY A 188 -8.42 -19.35 13.15
C GLY A 188 -9.32 -19.85 12.02
N GLU A 189 -9.15 -19.32 10.79
CA GLU A 189 -9.84 -19.84 9.60
C GLU A 189 -9.30 -21.21 9.16
N ALA A 190 -8.01 -21.50 9.41
CA ALA A 190 -7.42 -22.82 9.14
C ALA A 190 -7.92 -23.93 10.08
N GLY A 191 -8.59 -23.59 11.19
CA GLY A 191 -9.25 -24.56 12.06
C GLY A 191 -10.54 -25.18 11.50
N GLY A 192 -11.00 -24.76 10.32
CA GLY A 192 -12.21 -25.27 9.65
C GLY A 192 -11.96 -26.01 8.33
N LEU A 193 -10.71 -26.13 7.87
CA LEU A 193 -10.34 -26.81 6.62
C LEU A 193 -9.05 -27.62 6.83
N CYS A 194 -9.13 -28.61 7.72
CA CYS A 194 -8.27 -29.80 7.74
C CYS A 194 -9.17 -31.01 7.93
#